data_AF-A0A526YNX1-F1
#
_entry.id   AF-A0A526YNX1-F1
#
_cell.length_a   1.000
_cell.length_b   1.000
_cell.length_c   1.000
_cell.angle_alpha   90.00
_cell.angle_beta   90.00
_cell.angle_gamma   90.00
#
_symmetry.space_group_name_H-M   'P 1'
#
loop_
_entity.id
_entity.type
_entity.pdbx_description
1 polymer ?
#
loop_
_entity_poly.entity_id
_entity_poly.type
_entity_poly.pdbx_seq_one_letter_code
_entity_poly.pdbx_strand_id
1 'polypeptide(L)'
;LKPSRPIGQSGYDAFGNQPVFADDGDRLRAIANIGREDVLIEGLTPIAKGVRVLGASSDHLLLDVTNAEPPPAVGDRVAFRMSYGAMLLAMTSEYVEKAPMHDVEDFSGRKMVSISAEPAAAGSADIDT
;
A
#
# COMPACT_ATOMS: atom_id res chain seq x y z
N LEU A 1 -4.40 25.21 2.01
CA LEU A 1 -5.28 24.03 1.93
C LEU A 1 -5.81 23.93 0.50
N LYS A 2 -6.17 22.73 0.03
CA LYS A 2 -6.73 22.52 -1.32
C LYS A 2 -8.14 21.95 -1.21
N PRO A 3 -9.10 22.39 -2.03
CA PRO A 3 -10.44 21.79 -2.07
C PRO A 3 -10.37 20.28 -2.31
N SER A 4 -11.22 19.50 -1.64
CA SER A 4 -11.25 18.05 -1.80
C SER A 4 -11.65 17.65 -3.23
N ARG A 5 -12.59 18.37 -3.83
CA ARG A 5 -13.09 18.15 -5.19
C ARG A 5 -12.31 18.96 -6.23
N PRO A 6 -12.04 18.37 -7.41
CA PRO A 6 -11.50 19.12 -8.53
C PRO A 6 -12.52 20.14 -9.04
N ILE A 7 -12.03 21.27 -9.54
CA ILE A 7 -12.85 22.31 -10.17
C ILE A 7 -13.07 21.89 -11.63
N GLY A 8 -14.33 21.75 -12.04
CA GLY A 8 -14.72 21.31 -13.39
C GLY A 8 -15.24 19.86 -13.45
N GLN A 9 -15.46 19.36 -14.67
CA GLN A 9 -15.89 17.98 -14.89
C GLN A 9 -14.70 17.01 -14.79
N SER A 10 -14.87 15.91 -14.05
CA SER A 10 -13.84 14.86 -13.95
C SER A 10 -13.92 13.93 -15.16
N GLY A 11 -12.79 13.76 -15.84
CA GLY A 11 -12.62 12.75 -16.89
C GLY A 11 -12.34 11.36 -16.34
N TYR A 12 -12.02 10.42 -17.22
CA TYR A 12 -11.59 9.07 -16.84
C TYR A 12 -10.12 9.05 -16.43
N ASP A 13 -9.75 8.12 -15.54
CA ASP A 13 -8.36 7.84 -15.22
C ASP A 13 -7.66 7.00 -16.32
N ALA A 14 -6.37 6.71 -16.13
CA ALA A 14 -5.55 5.95 -17.08
C ALA A 14 -6.01 4.50 -17.28
N PHE A 15 -6.95 4.02 -16.47
CA PHE A 15 -7.50 2.66 -16.50
C PHE A 15 -8.98 2.64 -16.91
N GLY A 16 -9.52 3.79 -17.33
CA GLY A 16 -10.90 3.91 -17.78
C GLY A 16 -11.93 4.00 -16.65
N ASN A 17 -11.52 4.21 -15.39
CA ASN A 17 -12.45 4.45 -14.30
C ASN A 17 -12.84 5.92 -14.24
N GLN A 18 -14.07 6.21 -13.80
CA GLN A 18 -14.48 7.57 -13.49
C GLN A 18 -14.32 7.84 -11.99
N PRO A 19 -13.29 8.59 -11.56
CA PRO A 19 -13.05 8.83 -10.15
C PRO A 19 -14.15 9.70 -9.54
N VAL A 20 -14.67 9.27 -8.39
CA VAL A 20 -15.63 10.03 -7.60
C VAL A 20 -14.91 10.65 -6.41
N PHE A 21 -14.98 11.98 -6.29
CA PHE A 21 -14.35 12.73 -5.21
C PHE A 21 -15.39 13.19 -4.19
N ALA A 22 -15.25 12.75 -2.95
CA ALA A 22 -16.06 13.26 -1.84
C ALA A 22 -15.78 14.75 -1.58
N ASP A 23 -16.82 15.48 -1.20
CA ASP A 23 -16.70 16.88 -0.77
C ASP A 23 -16.45 16.94 0.75
N ASP A 24 -15.17 16.97 1.12
CA ASP A 24 -14.70 17.07 2.51
C ASP A 24 -14.20 18.50 2.82
N GLY A 25 -14.50 19.46 1.95
CA GLY A 25 -14.02 20.85 2.06
C GLY A 25 -12.51 20.99 1.80
N ASP A 26 -11.90 21.98 2.44
CA ASP A 26 -10.47 22.25 2.30
C ASP A 26 -9.64 21.24 3.10
N ARG A 27 -8.71 20.58 2.40
CA ARG A 27 -7.86 19.52 2.96
C ARG A 27 -6.38 19.88 2.88
N LEU A 28 -5.62 19.41 3.87
CA LEU A 28 -4.16 19.34 3.82
C LEU A 28 -3.76 17.99 3.25
N ARG A 29 -2.93 18.01 2.21
CA ARG A 29 -2.48 16.79 1.52
C ARG A 29 -0.97 16.65 1.66
N ALA A 30 -0.53 15.44 1.96
CA ALA A 30 0.88 15.06 1.92
C ALA A 30 1.12 14.15 0.71
N ILE A 31 2.35 14.17 0.23
CA ILE A 31 2.82 13.30 -0.84
C ILE A 31 3.94 12.45 -0.25
N ALA A 32 3.84 11.13 -0.41
CA ALA A 32 4.89 10.20 -0.04
C ALA A 32 5.55 9.62 -1.29
N ASN A 33 6.86 9.39 -1.21
CA ASN A 33 7.70 8.86 -2.29
C ASN A 33 7.55 7.33 -2.39
N ILE A 34 6.34 6.89 -2.72
CA ILE A 34 5.98 5.50 -2.99
C ILE A 34 4.70 5.52 -3.82
N GLY A 35 4.58 4.74 -4.88
CA GLY A 35 3.40 4.74 -5.76
C GLY A 35 2.91 3.36 -6.17
N ARG A 36 2.06 3.31 -7.20
CA ARG A 36 1.47 2.06 -7.70
C ARG A 36 2.49 1.10 -8.32
N GLU A 37 3.64 1.59 -8.77
CA GLU A 37 4.74 0.74 -9.25
C GLU A 37 5.43 0.00 -8.10
N ASP A 38 5.35 0.55 -6.89
CA ASP A 38 6.05 0.03 -5.71
C ASP A 38 5.18 -0.90 -4.88
N VAL A 39 3.88 -0.58 -4.75
CA VAL A 39 3.00 -1.21 -3.77
C VAL A 39 1.53 -1.15 -4.18
N LEU A 40 0.76 -2.15 -3.75
CA LEU A 40 -0.69 -2.14 -3.89
C LEU A 40 -1.29 -1.15 -2.89
N ILE A 41 -1.60 0.07 -3.35
CA ILE A 41 -2.02 1.16 -2.47
C ILE A 41 -3.34 0.89 -1.75
N GLU A 42 -4.24 0.11 -2.35
CA GLU A 42 -5.54 -0.27 -1.78
C GLU A 42 -5.36 -1.19 -0.55
N GLY A 43 -4.18 -1.80 -0.41
CA GLY A 43 -3.79 -2.59 0.75
C GLY A 43 -3.05 -1.82 1.84
N LEU A 44 -2.88 -0.49 1.71
CA LEU A 44 -2.20 0.33 2.71
C LEU A 44 -3.17 0.96 3.70
N THR A 45 -2.96 0.71 4.98
CA THR A 45 -3.72 1.34 6.08
C THR A 45 -2.77 2.18 6.93
N PRO A 46 -2.88 3.52 6.93
CA PRO A 46 -2.04 4.38 7.77
C PRO A 46 -2.15 4.01 9.26
N ILE A 47 -1.03 4.01 9.97
CA ILE A 47 -1.00 3.78 11.43
C ILE A 47 -1.30 5.06 12.20
N ALA A 48 -0.80 6.20 11.72
CA ALA A 48 -1.03 7.50 12.34
C ALA A 48 -2.52 7.86 12.30
N LYS A 49 -3.06 8.30 13.45
CA LYS A 49 -4.46 8.67 13.60
C LYS A 49 -4.79 9.86 12.70
N GLY A 50 -5.93 9.78 12.02
CA GLY A 50 -6.44 10.86 11.17
C GLY A 50 -5.79 10.99 9.79
N VAL A 51 -4.79 10.16 9.47
CA VAL A 51 -4.22 10.06 8.12
C VAL A 51 -5.06 9.13 7.27
N ARG A 52 -5.36 9.52 6.01
CA ARG A 52 -6.09 8.68 5.04
C ARG A 52 -5.34 8.60 3.71
N VAL A 53 -5.36 7.44 3.07
CA VAL A 53 -4.91 7.30 1.67
C VAL A 53 -6.02 7.83 0.76
N LEU A 54 -5.66 8.74 -0.16
CA LEU A 54 -6.58 9.30 -1.16
C LEU A 54 -6.43 8.62 -2.53
N GLY A 55 -5.23 8.14 -2.85
CA GLY A 55 -4.89 7.55 -4.14
C GLY A 55 -3.39 7.70 -4.42
N ALA A 56 -2.96 7.35 -5.63
CA ALA A 56 -1.55 7.41 -6.02
C ALA A 56 -1.37 7.65 -7.53
N SER A 57 -0.17 8.09 -7.93
CA SER A 57 0.38 7.97 -9.28
C SER A 57 1.20 6.68 -9.40
N SER A 58 1.97 6.54 -10.49
CA SER A 58 3.01 5.52 -10.62
C SER A 58 3.98 5.50 -9.44
N ASP A 59 4.44 6.67 -9.01
CA ASP A 59 5.61 6.86 -8.13
C ASP A 59 5.30 7.61 -6.81
N HIS A 60 4.07 8.10 -6.63
CA HIS A 60 3.70 8.90 -5.46
C HIS A 60 2.35 8.53 -4.87
N LEU A 61 2.27 8.56 -3.53
CA LEU A 61 1.07 8.29 -2.75
C LEU A 61 0.55 9.61 -2.21
N LEU A 62 -0.74 9.85 -2.44
CA LEU A 62 -1.44 11.01 -1.93
C LEU A 62 -2.16 10.66 -0.63
N LEU A 63 -1.84 11.42 0.42
CA LEU A 63 -2.42 11.28 1.74
C LEU A 63 -3.22 12.53 2.11
N ASP A 64 -4.33 12.34 2.79
CA ASP A 64 -4.99 13.38 3.56
C ASP A 64 -4.46 13.36 4.98
N VAL A 65 -3.91 14.50 5.41
CA VAL A 65 -3.30 14.68 6.73
C VAL A 65 -3.95 15.81 7.51
N THR A 66 -5.13 16.28 7.07
CA THR A 66 -5.85 17.41 7.68
C THR A 66 -6.10 17.21 9.17
N ASN A 67 -6.44 15.98 9.56
CA ASN A 67 -6.76 15.60 10.93
C ASN A 67 -5.66 14.75 11.57
N ALA A 68 -4.45 14.76 11.01
CA ALA A 68 -3.36 13.94 11.50
C ALA A 68 -2.93 14.38 12.90
N GLU A 69 -2.73 13.41 13.79
CA GLU A 69 -2.33 13.65 15.17
C GLU A 69 -1.15 12.73 15.54
N PRO A 70 0.08 13.28 15.69
CA PRO A 70 0.47 14.67 15.42
C PRO A 70 0.45 15.02 13.91
N PRO A 71 0.42 16.31 13.54
CA PRO A 71 0.56 16.74 12.16
C PRO A 71 1.97 16.42 11.62
N PRO A 72 2.10 15.78 10.44
CA PRO A 72 3.40 15.47 9.87
C PRO A 72 4.08 16.70 9.26
N ALA A 73 5.40 16.75 9.33
CA ALA A 73 6.26 17.70 8.63
C ALA A 73 6.89 17.06 7.38
N VAL A 74 7.43 17.90 6.50
CA VAL A 74 8.19 17.42 5.32
C VAL A 74 9.46 16.71 5.81
N GLY A 75 9.70 15.51 5.30
CA GLY A 75 10.81 14.64 5.71
C GLY A 75 10.42 13.59 6.76
N ASP A 76 9.25 13.72 7.38
CA ASP A 76 8.74 12.69 8.29
C ASP A 76 8.39 11.39 7.55
N ARG A 77 8.43 10.30 8.30
CA ARG A 77 8.05 8.97 7.81
C ARG A 77 6.59 8.69 8.15
N VAL A 78 5.88 8.07 7.22
CA VAL A 78 4.52 7.57 7.45
C VAL A 78 4.55 6.05 7.45
N ALA A 79 3.98 5.45 8.50
CA ALA A 79 3.93 4.00 8.65
C ALA A 79 2.54 3.46 8.28
N PHE A 80 2.52 2.28 7.66
CA PHE A 80 1.31 1.61 7.20
C PHE A 80 1.27 0.18 7.73
N ARG A 81 0.08 -0.28 8.09
CA ARG A 81 -0.23 -1.72 8.03
C ARG A 81 -0.52 -2.07 6.58
N MET A 82 -0.09 -3.25 6.18
CA MET A 82 -0.22 -3.73 4.81
C MET A 82 -1.10 -4.97 4.77
N SER A 83 -1.97 -5.05 3.76
CA SER A 83 -2.55 -6.33 3.35
C SER A 83 -1.44 -7.24 2.80
N TYR A 84 -1.74 -8.54 2.68
CA TYR A 84 -0.78 -9.48 2.09
C TYR A 84 -0.34 -9.05 0.68
N GLY A 85 -1.27 -8.65 -0.18
CA GLY A 85 -0.95 -8.22 -1.54
C GLY A 85 -0.06 -6.98 -1.60
N ALA A 86 -0.31 -6.00 -0.72
CA ALA A 86 0.55 -4.82 -0.61
C ALA A 86 1.95 -5.19 -0.12
N MET A 87 2.05 -6.01 0.94
CA MET A 87 3.32 -6.46 1.46
C MET A 87 4.11 -7.25 0.42
N LEU A 88 3.46 -8.19 -0.28
CA LEU A 88 4.09 -9.01 -1.31
C LEU A 88 4.68 -8.12 -2.42
N LEU A 89 3.88 -7.19 -2.96
CA LEU A 89 4.35 -6.33 -4.06
C LEU A 89 5.51 -5.44 -3.62
N ALA A 90 5.42 -4.83 -2.43
CA ALA A 90 6.52 -4.02 -1.89
C ALA A 90 7.80 -4.86 -1.67
N MET A 91 7.67 -6.10 -1.20
CA MET A 91 8.80 -7.00 -0.99
C MET A 91 9.45 -7.42 -2.31
N THR A 92 8.71 -7.50 -3.41
CA THR A 92 9.22 -7.85 -4.73
C THR A 92 9.64 -6.66 -5.59
N SER A 93 9.27 -5.43 -5.25
CA SER A 93 9.65 -4.22 -6.01
C SER A 93 11.14 -3.91 -5.85
N GLU A 94 11.89 -3.70 -6.93
CA GLU A 94 13.31 -3.31 -6.84
C GLU A 94 13.50 -1.86 -6.35
N TYR A 95 12.45 -1.04 -6.38
CA TYR A 95 12.48 0.38 -6.02
C TYR A 95 12.22 0.63 -4.53
N VAL A 96 11.79 -0.40 -3.79
CA VAL A 96 11.56 -0.33 -2.35
C VAL A 96 12.76 -0.90 -1.61
N GLU A 97 13.42 -0.10 -0.77
CA GLU A 97 14.48 -0.57 0.12
C GLU A 97 13.90 -1.50 1.22
N LYS A 98 14.56 -2.63 1.47
CA LYS A 98 14.22 -3.54 2.57
C LYS A 98 15.30 -3.43 3.64
N ALA A 99 14.95 -2.81 4.76
CA ALA A 99 15.76 -2.80 5.96
C ALA A 99 15.11 -3.73 6.99
N PRO A 100 15.64 -4.95 7.20
CA PRO A 100 15.17 -5.83 8.26
C PRO A 100 15.40 -5.15 9.62
N MET A 101 14.37 -5.11 10.46
CA MET A 101 14.53 -4.68 11.85
C MET A 101 15.12 -5.86 12.64
N HIS A 102 16.42 -5.80 12.92
CA HIS A 102 17.04 -6.69 13.90
C HIS A 102 16.88 -6.00 15.27
N ASP A 103 16.43 -6.73 16.28
CA ASP A 103 16.07 -6.29 17.64
C ASP A 103 14.60 -5.90 17.88
N VAL A 104 13.69 -6.85 17.65
CA VAL A 104 12.48 -6.96 18.47
C VAL A 104 12.49 -8.36 19.06
N GLU A 105 12.50 -8.48 20.39
CA GLU A 105 12.33 -9.78 21.05
C GLU A 105 11.18 -10.54 20.37
N ASP A 106 11.42 -11.82 20.07
CA ASP A 106 10.52 -12.69 19.31
C ASP A 106 9.06 -12.45 19.70
N PHE A 107 8.21 -12.15 18.71
CA PHE A 107 6.76 -12.19 18.87
C PHE A 107 6.32 -13.66 19.06
N SER A 108 6.61 -14.26 20.23
CA SER A 108 6.41 -15.67 20.57
C SER A 108 4.94 -16.04 20.86
N GLY A 109 3.99 -15.39 20.18
CA GLY A 109 2.55 -15.58 20.40
C GLY A 109 1.75 -16.09 19.21
N ARG A 110 2.34 -16.19 18.01
CA ARG A 110 1.59 -16.61 16.82
C ARG A 110 1.70 -18.11 16.59
N LYS A 111 0.55 -18.78 16.46
CA LYS A 111 0.47 -20.17 15.99
C LYS A 111 1.03 -20.22 14.57
N MET A 112 2.15 -20.93 14.41
CA MET A 112 2.75 -21.23 13.12
C MET A 112 1.91 -22.33 12.46
N VAL A 113 1.48 -22.11 11.21
CA VAL A 113 0.85 -23.14 10.38
C VAL A 113 1.84 -23.50 9.29
N SER A 114 2.36 -24.72 9.32
CA SER A 114 3.20 -25.28 8.26
C SER A 114 2.32 -26.09 7.31
N ILE A 115 2.35 -25.75 6.03
CA ILE A 115 1.80 -26.61 4.96
C ILE A 115 3.00 -27.29 4.30
N SER A 116 3.15 -28.59 4.52
CA SER A 116 4.10 -29.44 3.81
C SER A 116 3.39 -30.10 2.62
N ALA A 117 3.91 -29.92 1.42
CA ALA A 117 3.49 -30.69 0.25
C ALA A 117 4.23 -32.04 0.24
N GLU A 118 3.49 -33.15 0.15
CA GLU A 118 4.10 -34.46 -0.09
C GLU A 118 4.56 -34.58 -1.56
N PRO A 119 5.79 -35.04 -1.83
CA PRO A 119 6.32 -35.14 -3.18
C PRO A 119 5.87 -36.44 -3.87
N ALA A 120 4.56 -36.65 -4.00
CA ALA A 120 4.02 -37.83 -4.69
C ALA A 120 2.76 -37.48 -5.51
N ALA A 121 2.92 -36.57 -6.47
CA ALA A 121 2.02 -36.46 -7.62
C ALA A 121 2.76 -36.08 -8.91
N ALA A 122 4.06 -36.36 -9.00
CA ALA A 122 4.75 -36.45 -10.28
C ALA A 122 4.49 -37.86 -10.84
N GLY A 123 3.27 -38.10 -11.32
CA GLY A 123 2.96 -39.28 -12.12
C GLY A 123 3.84 -39.27 -13.36
N SER A 124 4.66 -40.30 -13.51
CA SER A 124 5.39 -40.64 -14.73
C SER A 124 4.39 -40.77 -15.88
N ALA A 125 4.39 -39.79 -16.79
CA ALA A 125 3.84 -40.01 -18.12
C ALA A 125 4.91 -40.76 -18.92
N ASP A 126 4.84 -42.09 -18.89
CA ASP A 126 5.43 -42.94 -19.90
C ASP A 126 4.76 -42.59 -21.23
N ILE A 127 5.50 -41.93 -22.13
CA ILE A 127 5.15 -41.82 -23.54
C ILE A 127 5.90 -42.93 -24.25
N ASP A 128 5.22 -44.04 -24.52
CA ASP A 128 5.67 -45.06 -25.47
C ASP A 128 4.46 -45.60 -26.27
N THR A 129 4.18 -44.94 -27.40
CA THR A 129 3.87 -45.44 -28.77
C THR A 129 3.09 -44.41 -29.58
#